data_AF-A0A1M9AQG6-F1
#
_entry.id   AF-A0A1M9AQG6-F1
#
_cell.length_a   1.000
_cell.length_b   1.000
_cell.length_c   1.000
_cell.angle_alpha   90.00
_cell.angle_beta   90.00
_cell.angle_gamma   90.00
#
_symmetry.space_group_name_H-M   'P 1'
#
loop_
_entity.id
_entity.type
_entity.pdbx_description
1 polymer ?
#
loop_
_entity_poly.entity_id
_entity_poly.type
_entity_poly.pdbx_seq_one_letter_code
_entity_poly.pdbx_strand_id
1 'polypeptide(L)'
;MVKEPCGSPTSNFKVFAKAATDADCPRDADSSYYAKRGFGRKSQALCLDIDWVVGGCMDVPDKWDGDPVRVDCNDPRAQNKKRVTQILQQVSTADDCITGLGYPYVDRNFTVCVEELP
;
A
#
# COMPACT_ATOMS: atom_id res chain seq x y z
N MET A 1 5.16 -6.41 -15.57
CA MET A 1 5.57 -5.83 -14.28
C MET A 1 6.88 -5.08 -14.52
N VAL A 2 6.86 -3.77 -14.31
CA VAL A 2 8.08 -2.96 -14.28
C VAL A 2 8.59 -2.98 -12.83
N LYS A 3 9.90 -3.15 -12.64
CA LYS A 3 10.50 -3.14 -11.30
C LYS A 3 11.00 -1.74 -11.02
N GLU A 4 10.48 -1.14 -9.97
CA GLU A 4 10.94 0.15 -9.44
C GLU A 4 11.61 -0.04 -8.06
N PRO A 5 12.56 0.82 -7.67
CA PRO A 5 13.01 0.89 -6.28
C PRO A 5 11.86 1.26 -5.35
N CYS A 6 11.77 0.63 -4.17
CA CYS A 6 10.81 1.04 -3.15
C CYS A 6 11.05 2.52 -2.77
N GLY A 7 9.95 3.25 -2.60
CA GLY A 7 9.91 4.67 -2.34
C GLY A 7 10.20 5.57 -3.55
N SER A 8 10.36 5.01 -4.75
CA SER A 8 10.50 5.84 -5.95
C SER A 8 9.18 6.58 -6.27
N PRO A 9 9.25 7.73 -6.99
CA PRO A 9 8.06 8.45 -7.45
C PRO A 9 7.10 7.62 -8.32
N THR A 10 7.58 6.49 -8.87
CA THR A 10 6.85 5.59 -9.78
C THR A 10 6.39 4.29 -9.11
N SER A 11 6.78 4.06 -7.86
CA SER A 11 6.42 2.86 -7.09
C SER A 11 5.11 3.10 -6.34
N ASN A 12 4.03 2.46 -6.78
CA ASN A 12 2.73 2.49 -6.09
C ASN A 12 2.60 1.40 -5.02
N PHE A 13 3.19 0.24 -5.29
CA PHE A 13 3.15 -0.93 -4.43
C PHE A 13 4.55 -1.46 -4.17
N LYS A 14 4.76 -2.01 -2.98
CA LYS A 14 5.94 -2.80 -2.62
C LYS A 14 5.54 -4.26 -2.42
N VAL A 15 6.44 -5.16 -2.81
CA VAL A 15 6.31 -6.59 -2.51
C VAL A 15 6.85 -6.83 -1.09
N PHE A 16 5.97 -7.16 -0.14
CA PHE A 16 6.41 -7.48 1.23
C PHE A 16 6.60 -8.99 1.44
N ALA A 17 5.90 -9.82 0.67
CA ALA A 17 6.02 -11.28 0.75
C ALA A 17 5.74 -11.95 -0.60
N LYS A 18 6.13 -13.23 -0.68
CA LYS A 18 5.73 -14.13 -1.77
C LYS A 18 5.03 -15.33 -1.16
N ALA A 19 3.96 -15.79 -1.79
CA ALA A 19 3.13 -16.88 -1.30
C ALA A 19 2.84 -17.90 -2.41
N ALA A 20 2.38 -19.10 -2.06
CA ALA A 20 2.11 -20.13 -3.06
C ALA A 20 0.90 -19.76 -3.93
N THR A 21 -0.16 -19.25 -3.29
CA THR A 21 -1.37 -18.69 -3.91
C THR A 21 -1.70 -17.32 -3.31
N ASP A 22 -2.62 -16.57 -3.91
CA ASP A 22 -3.10 -15.30 -3.35
C ASP A 22 -3.80 -15.48 -2.00
N ALA A 23 -4.52 -16.58 -1.83
CA ALA A 23 -5.20 -16.95 -0.58
C ALA A 23 -4.24 -17.18 0.60
N ASP A 24 -2.94 -17.38 0.31
CA ASP A 24 -1.90 -17.52 1.31
C ASP A 24 -1.28 -16.17 1.74
N CYS A 25 -1.68 -15.06 1.12
CA CYS A 25 -1.29 -13.73 1.58
C CYS A 25 -2.02 -13.37 2.89
N PRO A 26 -1.39 -12.61 3.81
CA PRO A 26 -2.09 -12.00 4.93
C PRO A 26 -3.36 -11.29 4.48
N ARG A 27 -4.42 -11.33 5.30
CA ARG A 27 -5.74 -10.77 4.93
C ARG A 27 -5.71 -9.25 4.85
N ASP A 28 -4.71 -8.63 5.47
CA ASP A 28 -4.43 -7.20 5.44
C ASP A 28 -3.49 -6.79 4.29
N ALA A 29 -3.18 -7.68 3.35
CA ALA A 29 -2.47 -7.27 2.14
C ALA A 29 -3.36 -6.35 1.29
N ASP A 30 -2.82 -5.23 0.81
CA ASP A 30 -3.58 -4.28 -0.01
C ASP A 30 -3.93 -4.87 -1.39
N SER A 31 -3.05 -5.73 -1.92
CA SER A 31 -3.29 -6.43 -3.18
C SER A 31 -2.47 -7.71 -3.27
N SER A 32 -2.80 -8.55 -4.24
CA SER A 32 -2.01 -9.72 -4.61
C SER A 32 -1.84 -9.81 -6.12
N TYR A 33 -0.69 -10.29 -6.56
CA TYR A 33 -0.39 -10.44 -7.99
C TYR A 33 0.20 -11.81 -8.30
N TYR A 34 -0.35 -12.47 -9.33
CA TYR A 34 0.20 -13.70 -9.85
C TYR A 34 1.35 -13.43 -10.83
N ALA A 35 2.57 -13.71 -10.40
CA ALA A 35 3.70 -13.72 -11.31
C ALA A 35 3.60 -14.93 -12.25
N LYS A 36 3.19 -14.69 -13.50
CA LYS A 36 3.26 -15.72 -14.56
C LYS A 36 4.73 -16.13 -14.74
N ARG A 37 5.07 -17.36 -14.41
CA ARG A 37 6.33 -17.99 -14.84
C ARG A 37 6.05 -18.79 -16.11
N GLY A 38 6.83 -18.56 -17.17
CA GLY A 38 6.74 -19.35 -18.40
C GLY A 38 6.99 -20.85 -18.15
N PHE A 39 6.51 -21.70 -19.08
CA PHE A 39 6.70 -23.16 -19.10
C PHE A 39 6.07 -23.94 -17.92
N GLY A 40 4.77 -23.76 -17.68
CA GLY A 40 3.95 -24.74 -16.93
C GLY A 40 4.29 -24.93 -15.44
N ARG A 41 5.10 -24.05 -14.84
CA ARG A 41 5.38 -24.07 -13.40
C ARG A 41 4.28 -23.31 -12.65
N LYS A 42 3.94 -23.79 -11.44
CA LYS A 42 2.99 -23.13 -10.53
C LYS A 42 3.37 -21.65 -10.37
N SER A 43 2.42 -20.75 -10.67
CA SER A 43 2.56 -19.31 -10.47
C SER A 43 2.66 -19.01 -8.99
N GLN A 44 3.69 -18.28 -8.58
CA GLN A 44 3.82 -17.77 -7.21
C GLN A 44 3.04 -16.46 -7.11
N ALA A 45 2.30 -16.27 -6.02
CA ALA A 45 1.66 -15.00 -5.71
C ALA A 45 2.66 -14.05 -5.04
N LEU A 46 2.54 -12.77 -5.35
CA LEU A 46 3.21 -11.68 -4.67
C LEU A 46 2.15 -11.00 -3.79
N CYS A 47 2.44 -10.84 -2.50
CA CYS A 47 1.61 -10.06 -1.60
C CYS A 47 2.13 -8.63 -1.58
N LEU A 48 1.25 -7.68 -1.84
CA LEU A 48 1.57 -6.30 -2.09
C LEU A 48 0.96 -5.40 -1.03
N ASP A 49 1.73 -4.41 -0.62
CA ASP A 49 1.22 -3.25 0.10
C ASP A 49 1.38 -2.02 -0.76
N ILE A 50 0.57 -1.01 -0.50
CA ILE A 50 0.85 0.35 -0.91
C ILE A 50 2.25 0.72 -0.39
N ASP A 51 3.05 1.32 -1.26
CA ASP A 51 4.42 1.70 -0.94
C ASP A 51 4.44 3.02 -0.14
N TRP A 52 3.92 2.96 1.08
CA TRP A 52 3.86 4.11 1.98
C TRP A 52 5.26 4.62 2.34
N VAL A 53 5.48 5.92 2.11
CA VAL A 53 6.72 6.64 2.45
C VAL A 53 6.34 7.84 3.30
N VAL A 54 6.94 7.94 4.49
CA VAL A 54 6.73 9.09 5.38
C VAL A 54 7.04 10.40 4.65
N GLY A 55 6.12 11.36 4.70
CA GLY A 55 6.17 12.63 3.99
C GLY A 55 5.70 12.56 2.52
N GLY A 56 5.53 11.36 1.95
CA GLY A 56 5.01 11.16 0.60
C GLY A 56 3.48 11.17 0.54
N CYS A 57 2.94 11.41 -0.65
CA CYS A 57 1.50 11.40 -0.91
C CYS A 57 1.08 10.30 -1.88
N MET A 58 -0.08 9.71 -1.59
CA MET A 58 -0.79 8.79 -2.48
C MET A 58 -2.20 9.34 -2.70
N ASP A 59 -2.69 9.30 -3.94
CA ASP A 59 -4.13 9.39 -4.21
C ASP A 59 -4.71 7.99 -4.04
N VAL A 60 -5.56 7.82 -3.04
CA VAL A 60 -6.12 6.52 -2.65
C VAL A 60 -7.63 6.56 -2.83
N PRO A 61 -8.18 5.86 -3.84
CA PRO A 61 -9.61 5.85 -4.09
C PRO A 61 -10.42 5.34 -2.89
N ASP A 62 -11.51 6.03 -2.53
CA ASP A 62 -12.43 5.59 -1.47
C ASP A 62 -13.23 4.32 -1.85
N LYS A 63 -13.22 3.96 -3.14
CA LYS A 63 -13.92 2.81 -3.71
C LYS A 63 -12.91 1.80 -4.24
N TRP A 64 -13.27 0.53 -4.22
CA TRP A 64 -12.47 -0.60 -4.70
C TRP A 64 -12.22 -0.64 -6.23
N ASP A 65 -12.45 0.47 -6.96
CA ASP A 65 -12.38 0.51 -8.43
C ASP A 65 -11.11 1.17 -8.98
N GLY A 66 -10.17 1.59 -8.13
CA GLY A 66 -8.89 2.17 -8.58
C GLY A 66 -7.70 1.72 -7.74
N ASP A 67 -6.55 1.59 -8.41
CA ASP A 67 -5.27 1.38 -7.74
C ASP A 67 -4.79 2.71 -7.12
N PRO A 68 -4.17 2.67 -5.93
CA PRO A 68 -3.52 3.83 -5.34
C PRO A 68 -2.36 4.27 -6.22
N VAL A 69 -2.25 5.58 -6.42
CA VAL A 69 -1.21 6.18 -7.26
C VAL A 69 -0.40 7.18 -6.47
N ARG A 70 0.91 7.16 -6.64
CA ARG A 70 1.77 8.17 -6.06
C ARG A 70 1.57 9.49 -6.78
N VAL A 71 1.44 10.57 -6.00
CA VAL A 71 1.17 11.93 -6.51
C VAL A 71 2.03 12.96 -5.78
N ASP A 72 2.24 14.12 -6.40
CA ASP A 72 2.73 15.28 -5.67
C ASP A 72 1.67 15.71 -4.64
N CYS A 73 2.09 16.02 -3.42
CA CYS A 73 1.18 16.45 -2.37
C CYS A 73 0.40 17.74 -2.71
N ASN A 74 0.92 18.54 -3.66
CA ASN A 74 0.30 19.76 -4.15
C ASN A 74 -0.42 19.55 -5.50
N ASP A 75 -0.57 18.31 -5.98
CA ASP A 75 -1.29 18.06 -7.24
C ASP A 75 -2.78 18.42 -7.08
N PRO A 76 -3.27 19.47 -7.77
CA PRO A 76 -4.66 19.90 -7.66
C PRO A 76 -5.64 18.96 -8.39
N ARG A 77 -5.14 17.99 -9.16
CA ARG A 77 -5.98 17.04 -9.90
C ARG A 77 -6.28 15.77 -9.12
N ALA A 78 -5.45 15.44 -8.13
CA ALA A 78 -5.64 14.27 -7.29
C ALA A 78 -6.75 14.53 -6.27
N GLN A 79 -7.70 13.60 -6.17
CA GLN A 79 -8.97 13.81 -5.46
C GLN A 79 -8.91 13.33 -4.01
N ASN A 80 -8.27 12.18 -3.76
CA ASN A 80 -8.23 11.55 -2.45
C ASN A 80 -6.79 11.47 -1.93
N LYS A 81 -6.12 12.63 -1.87
CA LYS A 81 -4.72 12.73 -1.46
C LYS A 81 -4.57 12.42 0.02
N LYS A 82 -3.76 11.41 0.34
CA LYS A 82 -3.34 11.05 1.69
C LYS A 82 -1.83 11.24 1.81
N ARG A 83 -1.39 12.09 2.74
CA ARG A 83 0.04 12.24 3.08
C ARG A 83 0.38 11.36 4.26
N VAL A 84 1.43 10.56 4.15
CA VAL A 84 1.90 9.72 5.26
C VAL A 84 2.58 10.58 6.30
N THR A 85 2.06 10.59 7.52
CA THR A 85 2.62 11.35 8.65
C THR A 85 3.57 10.49 9.48
N GLN A 86 3.23 9.21 9.67
CA GLN A 86 3.99 8.29 10.51
C GLN A 86 3.66 6.83 10.16
N ILE A 87 4.56 5.91 10.49
CA ILE A 87 4.28 4.47 10.50
C ILE A 87 4.50 3.96 11.93
N LEU A 88 3.43 3.56 12.59
CA LEU A 88 3.45 3.02 13.95
C LEU A 88 3.70 1.51 13.89
N GLN A 89 4.70 1.05 14.61
CA GLN A 89 4.97 -0.39 14.78
C GLN A 89 4.23 -0.89 16.02
N GLN A 90 3.82 -2.17 16.00
CA GLN A 90 3.10 -2.82 17.10
C GLN A 90 1.73 -2.19 17.43
N VAL A 91 1.17 -1.46 16.48
CA VAL A 91 -0.13 -0.78 16.58
C VAL A 91 -0.97 -1.19 15.39
N SER A 92 -2.17 -1.70 15.64
CA SER A 92 -3.09 -2.20 14.61
C SER A 92 -4.43 -1.45 14.61
N THR A 93 -4.43 -0.19 15.06
CA THR A 93 -5.58 0.72 15.05
C THR A 93 -5.17 2.10 14.52
N ALA A 94 -6.10 2.78 13.85
CA ALA A 94 -5.94 4.17 13.41
C ALA A 94 -6.11 5.18 14.56
N ASP A 95 -6.66 4.76 15.71
CA ASP A 95 -6.96 5.65 16.84
C ASP A 95 -5.70 6.32 17.42
N ASP A 96 -4.55 5.66 17.29
CA ASP A 96 -3.25 6.18 17.77
C ASP A 96 -2.61 7.18 16.80
N CYS A 97 -3.20 7.39 15.63
CA CYS A 97 -2.75 8.41 14.69
C CYS A 97 -3.21 9.80 15.16
N ILE A 98 -2.34 10.81 15.03
CA ILE A 98 -2.62 12.20 15.47
C ILE A 98 -3.91 12.76 14.85
N THR A 99 -4.17 12.41 13.59
CA THR A 99 -5.37 12.82 12.84
C THR A 99 -6.59 11.93 13.12
N GLY A 100 -6.41 10.80 13.79
CA GLY A 100 -7.36 9.69 13.85
C GLY A 100 -7.52 8.93 12.53
N LEU A 101 -6.72 9.26 11.50
CA LEU A 101 -6.78 8.65 10.18
C LEU A 101 -5.55 7.78 9.92
N GLY A 102 -5.79 6.54 9.50
CA GLY A 102 -4.72 5.61 9.19
C GLY A 102 -5.21 4.32 8.53
N TYR A 103 -4.25 3.58 7.98
CA TYR A 103 -4.43 2.27 7.38
C TYR A 103 -3.81 1.21 8.29
N PRO A 104 -4.62 0.51 9.11
CA PRO A 104 -4.13 -0.52 10.02
C PRO A 104 -3.91 -1.85 9.27
N TYR A 105 -2.72 -2.42 9.45
CA TYR A 105 -2.33 -3.74 8.98
C TYR A 105 -2.38 -4.72 10.15
N VAL A 106 -3.57 -5.27 10.39
CA VAL A 106 -3.92 -6.00 11.62
C VAL A 106 -3.22 -7.35 11.76
N ASP A 107 -2.98 -8.08 10.67
CA ASP A 107 -2.33 -9.39 10.70
C ASP A 107 -0.81 -9.22 10.89
N ARG A 108 -0.26 -8.06 10.50
CA ARG A 108 1.17 -7.74 10.58
C ARG A 108 1.54 -6.72 11.66
N ASN A 109 0.54 -6.25 12.42
CA ASN A 109 0.65 -5.41 13.60
C ASN A 109 1.42 -4.08 13.40
N PHE A 110 1.05 -3.32 12.37
CA PHE A 110 1.52 -1.95 12.17
C PHE A 110 0.43 -1.08 11.55
N THR A 111 0.53 0.24 11.70
CA THR A 111 -0.44 1.19 11.16
C THR A 111 0.28 2.31 10.44
N VAL A 112 -0.22 2.67 9.25
CA VAL A 112 0.26 3.83 8.51
C VAL A 112 -0.67 5.00 8.79
N CYS A 113 -0.18 5.99 9.51
CA CYS A 113 -0.92 7.20 9.82
C CYS A 113 -0.85 8.18 8.66
N VAL A 114 -1.99 8.80 8.36
CA VAL A 114 -2.11 9.74 7.25
C VAL A 114 -2.86 11.00 7.66
N GLU A 115 -2.72 12.04 6.86
CA GLU A 115 -3.63 13.17 6.83
C GLU A 115 -4.23 13.31 5.43
N GLU A 116 -5.43 13.86 5.36
CA GLU A 116 -6.09 14.17 4.10
C GLU A 116 -5.66 15.55 3.64
N LEU A 117 -5.22 15.64 2.38
CA LEU A 117 -4.89 16.91 1.75
C LEU A 117 -6.02 17.36 0.81
N PRO A 118 -6.29 18.67 0.72
CA PRO A 118 -7.27 19.23 -0.22
C PRO A 118 -6.93 18.97 -1.69
#